data_AF-A0A368NWJ7-F1
#
_entry.id   AF-A0A368NWJ7-F1
#
_cell.length_a   1.000
_cell.length_b   1.000
_cell.length_c   1.000
_cell.angle_alpha   90.00
_cell.angle_beta   90.00
_cell.angle_gamma   90.00
#
_symmetry.space_group_name_H-M   'P 1'
#
loop_
_entity.id
_entity.type
_entity.pdbx_description
1 polymer ?
#
loop_
_entity_poly.entity_id
_entity_poly.type
_entity_poly.pdbx_seq_one_letter_code
_entity_poly.pdbx_strand_id
1 'polypeptide(L)'
;MTFTPNFFKFIRLLSLFALSSASSLAMAAEGPSRLPDWLKDHVGEGTGQIAPVVLDRARALYLERVAEGKVRNACYFAMDATRPNDRTDGASGGRFYVICEAERSFRVISAGHGGGRNLGGAANFSNGRECAKNFGNALDSNLTAGGAYMTSEIKTSFKGYYRTSANQESFLTRSFVQFDGTGETANARQRAIGGHAAALVSGICMLKKPESTYANRDGYVPRGNLVTYPAGRSDGCTSWSPDDAPQVLSLVKDNPTTLYIYPESRDINAVSRDLAAGRSSSANKTYWNNACLKEIGAPTFWPKEKLEPIIAQYKMDHPAPPPRPIPICDVPSH
;
A
#
# COMPACT_ATOMS: atom_id res chain seq x y z
N MET A 1 -38.45 11.74 79.10
CA MET A 1 -37.81 11.25 77.86
C MET A 1 -38.55 10.01 77.43
N THR A 2 -39.61 10.20 76.64
CA THR A 2 -40.50 9.21 76.02
C THR A 2 -41.73 9.99 75.58
N PHE A 3 -42.13 9.94 74.31
CA PHE A 3 -43.50 10.20 73.88
C PHE A 3 -43.70 9.59 72.48
N THR A 4 -44.46 8.51 72.42
CA THR A 4 -45.30 8.12 71.28
C THR A 4 -46.51 9.08 71.22
N PRO A 5 -47.16 9.32 70.06
CA PRO A 5 -48.23 8.40 69.64
C PRO A 5 -48.50 8.28 68.12
N ASN A 6 -49.19 7.18 67.80
CA ASN A 6 -49.92 6.91 66.56
C ASN A 6 -50.98 7.98 66.26
N PHE A 7 -51.21 8.27 64.98
CA PHE A 7 -52.56 8.56 64.49
C PHE A 7 -52.77 7.96 63.10
N PHE A 8 -53.66 6.97 63.03
CA PHE A 8 -54.26 6.45 61.80
C PHE A 8 -55.19 7.51 61.20
N LYS A 9 -55.14 7.70 59.88
CA LYS A 9 -56.33 7.57 59.00
C LYS A 9 -55.96 7.61 57.51
N PHE A 10 -56.39 6.56 56.83
CA PHE A 10 -56.47 6.37 55.38
C PHE A 10 -57.27 7.49 54.70
N ILE A 11 -56.90 7.87 53.47
CA ILE A 11 -57.72 7.73 52.26
C ILE A 11 -56.84 8.00 51.02
N ARG A 12 -56.91 7.07 50.06
CA ARG A 12 -56.29 7.08 48.73
C ARG A 12 -56.79 8.24 47.86
N LEU A 13 -55.95 8.77 46.97
CA LEU A 13 -56.29 8.85 45.55
C LEU A 13 -55.03 8.95 44.66
N LEU A 14 -55.18 8.42 43.45
CA LEU A 14 -54.19 8.04 42.45
C LEU A 14 -53.64 9.22 41.60
N SER A 15 -52.40 9.02 41.14
CA SER A 15 -51.86 9.38 39.81
C SER A 15 -51.76 10.85 39.39
N LEU A 16 -50.53 11.33 39.09
CA LEU A 16 -50.00 11.35 37.72
C LEU A 16 -48.53 11.81 37.70
N PHE A 17 -47.72 11.08 36.93
CA PHE A 17 -46.35 11.40 36.53
C PHE A 17 -46.30 12.56 35.52
N ALA A 18 -45.32 13.45 35.66
CA ALA A 18 -44.56 14.00 34.52
C ALA A 18 -43.27 14.66 35.03
N LEU A 19 -42.18 13.87 35.07
CA LEU A 19 -40.83 14.43 35.07
C LEU A 19 -40.53 14.93 33.66
N SER A 20 -40.37 16.23 33.49
CA SER A 20 -39.85 16.84 32.28
C SER A 20 -38.34 16.58 32.19
N SER A 21 -37.99 15.50 31.49
CA SER A 21 -36.63 15.13 31.12
C SER A 21 -35.99 16.18 30.23
N ALA A 22 -34.80 16.62 30.61
CA ALA A 22 -33.90 17.41 29.79
C ALA A 22 -33.68 16.74 28.43
N SER A 23 -33.92 17.47 27.35
CA SER A 23 -33.52 17.08 26.01
C SER A 23 -32.00 17.18 25.88
N SER A 24 -31.29 16.17 26.37
CA SER A 24 -29.96 15.86 25.86
C SER A 24 -30.14 15.36 24.43
N LEU A 25 -29.90 16.22 23.44
CA LEU A 25 -29.57 15.78 22.08
C LEU A 25 -28.34 14.88 22.21
N ALA A 26 -28.58 13.57 22.27
CA ALA A 26 -27.57 12.57 22.09
C ALA A 26 -27.01 12.78 20.67
N MET A 27 -25.86 13.44 20.56
CA MET A 27 -24.93 13.14 19.49
C MET A 27 -24.60 11.67 19.64
N ALA A 28 -25.31 10.82 18.89
CA ALA A 28 -24.91 9.44 18.71
C ALA A 28 -23.51 9.49 18.10
N ALA A 29 -22.49 9.32 18.93
CA ALA A 29 -21.18 8.95 18.45
C ALA A 29 -21.40 7.67 17.66
N GLU A 30 -21.28 7.73 16.33
CA GLU A 30 -21.27 6.55 15.48
C GLU A 30 -20.19 5.63 16.06
N GLY A 31 -20.62 4.48 16.60
CA GLY A 31 -19.68 3.54 17.19
C GLY A 31 -18.63 3.14 16.16
N PRO A 32 -17.42 2.74 16.61
CA PRO A 32 -16.31 2.36 15.72
C PRO A 32 -16.66 1.24 14.73
N SER A 33 -17.80 0.56 14.88
CA SER A 33 -18.27 -0.51 14.01
C SER A 33 -19.15 -0.07 12.83
N ARG A 34 -19.72 1.16 12.82
CA ARG A 34 -20.57 1.60 11.71
C ARG A 34 -19.72 2.35 10.67
N LEU A 35 -19.83 1.93 9.41
CA LEU A 35 -19.22 2.65 8.29
C LEU A 35 -19.98 3.97 8.05
N PRO A 36 -19.29 5.13 7.99
CA PRO A 36 -19.93 6.41 7.69
C PRO A 36 -20.71 6.37 6.37
N ASP A 37 -21.87 7.01 6.33
CA ASP A 37 -22.77 6.96 5.17
C ASP A 37 -22.10 7.42 3.87
N TRP A 38 -21.30 8.49 3.93
CA TRP A 38 -20.58 9.03 2.77
C TRP A 38 -19.56 8.05 2.18
N LEU A 39 -19.01 7.15 3.01
CA LEU A 39 -17.99 6.20 2.59
C LEU A 39 -18.62 5.00 1.86
N LYS A 40 -19.91 4.72 2.10
CA LYS A 40 -20.64 3.60 1.46
C LYS A 40 -20.64 3.69 -0.06
N ASP A 41 -20.72 4.90 -0.61
CA ASP A 41 -20.71 5.14 -2.07
C ASP A 41 -19.39 4.71 -2.73
N HIS A 42 -18.31 4.63 -1.95
CA HIS A 42 -16.99 4.20 -2.40
C HIS A 42 -16.74 2.69 -2.19
N VAL A 43 -17.67 1.96 -1.57
CA VAL A 43 -17.50 0.53 -1.28
C VAL A 43 -18.08 -0.32 -2.40
N GLY A 44 -17.25 -1.20 -2.94
CA GLY A 44 -17.65 -2.13 -4.00
C GLY A 44 -16.47 -2.65 -4.82
N GLU A 45 -16.80 -3.46 -5.81
CA GLU A 45 -15.81 -4.08 -6.71
C GLU A 45 -15.61 -3.27 -8.01
N GLY A 46 -16.35 -2.18 -8.20
CA GLY A 46 -16.28 -1.33 -9.38
C GLY A 46 -15.01 -0.48 -9.48
N THR A 47 -14.88 0.21 -10.61
CA THR A 47 -13.83 1.20 -10.86
C THR A 47 -13.89 2.32 -9.82
N GLY A 48 -12.76 2.67 -9.20
CA GLY A 48 -12.70 3.70 -8.18
C GLY A 48 -13.33 3.32 -6.84
N GLN A 49 -13.74 2.06 -6.66
CA GLN A 49 -14.28 1.56 -5.39
C GLN A 49 -13.27 0.67 -4.67
N ILE A 50 -13.42 0.58 -3.34
CA ILE A 50 -12.67 -0.33 -2.47
C ILE A 50 -13.54 -1.54 -2.13
N ALA A 51 -12.99 -2.75 -2.27
CA ALA A 51 -13.73 -3.95 -1.90
C ALA A 51 -13.98 -3.99 -0.37
N PRO A 52 -15.15 -4.46 0.10
CA PRO A 52 -15.51 -4.43 1.52
C PRO A 52 -14.44 -5.00 2.44
N VAL A 53 -13.89 -6.18 2.11
CA VAL A 53 -12.85 -6.82 2.94
C VAL A 53 -11.57 -6.01 3.04
N VAL A 54 -11.22 -5.26 1.99
CA VAL A 54 -10.00 -4.43 1.97
C VAL A 54 -10.20 -3.22 2.86
N LEU A 55 -11.37 -2.57 2.77
CA LEU A 55 -11.73 -1.45 3.64
C LEU A 55 -11.82 -1.86 5.11
N ASP A 56 -12.52 -2.95 5.40
CA ASP A 56 -12.72 -3.43 6.77
C ASP A 56 -11.39 -3.69 7.47
N ARG A 57 -10.45 -4.34 6.78
CA ARG A 57 -9.12 -4.65 7.36
C ARG A 57 -8.23 -3.42 7.47
N ALA A 58 -8.26 -2.51 6.49
CA ALA A 58 -7.53 -1.26 6.57
C ALA A 58 -8.01 -0.37 7.71
N ARG A 59 -9.33 -0.25 7.86
CA ARG A 59 -9.97 0.53 8.93
C ARG A 59 -9.75 -0.11 10.30
N ALA A 60 -9.87 -1.43 10.41
CA ALA A 60 -9.58 -2.14 11.66
C ALA A 60 -8.13 -1.92 12.11
N LEU A 61 -7.17 -2.07 11.19
CA LEU A 61 -5.75 -1.79 11.47
C LEU A 61 -5.55 -0.34 11.93
N TYR A 62 -6.15 0.63 11.22
CA TYR A 62 -6.05 2.04 11.58
C TYR A 62 -6.57 2.32 13.00
N LEU A 63 -7.81 1.88 13.28
CA LEU A 63 -8.45 2.09 14.59
C LEU A 63 -7.69 1.40 15.73
N GLU A 64 -7.14 0.21 15.48
CA GLU A 64 -6.24 -0.47 16.43
C GLU A 64 -5.01 0.39 16.73
N ARG A 65 -4.30 0.90 15.71
CA ARG A 65 -3.09 1.70 15.91
C ARG A 65 -3.37 3.07 16.52
N VAL A 66 -4.53 3.65 16.27
CA VAL A 66 -4.99 4.88 16.95
C VAL A 66 -5.25 4.59 18.44
N ALA A 67 -5.94 3.49 18.76
CA ALA A 67 -6.20 3.10 20.15
C ALA A 67 -4.91 2.78 20.93
N GLU A 68 -3.90 2.23 20.27
CA GLU A 68 -2.56 2.03 20.83
C GLU A 68 -1.72 3.33 20.96
N GLY A 69 -2.22 4.46 20.44
CA GLY A 69 -1.49 5.73 20.42
C GLY A 69 -0.31 5.77 19.44
N LYS A 70 -0.19 4.78 18.53
CA LYS A 70 0.89 4.68 17.54
C LYS A 70 0.64 5.54 16.30
N VAL A 71 -0.62 5.88 16.02
CA VAL A 71 -1.01 6.73 14.89
C VAL A 71 -1.86 7.89 15.38
N ARG A 72 -1.55 9.09 14.87
CA ARG A 72 -2.34 10.32 15.06
C ARG A 72 -2.80 10.94 13.75
N ASN A 73 -2.34 10.40 12.62
CA ASN A 73 -2.76 10.83 11.30
C ASN A 73 -4.26 10.60 11.12
N ALA A 74 -5.00 11.57 10.56
CA ALA A 74 -6.44 11.46 10.31
C ALA A 74 -6.77 10.56 9.11
N CYS A 75 -5.77 10.30 8.26
CA CYS A 75 -5.88 9.46 7.09
C CYS A 75 -5.24 8.10 7.33
N TYR A 76 -5.74 7.06 6.67
CA TYR A 76 -5.12 5.75 6.57
C TYR A 76 -5.17 5.22 5.14
N PHE A 77 -4.32 4.25 4.84
CA PHE A 77 -4.15 3.75 3.48
C PHE A 77 -4.59 2.29 3.35
N ALA A 78 -5.04 1.94 2.15
CA ALA A 78 -5.26 0.56 1.73
C ALA A 78 -4.69 0.34 0.33
N MET A 79 -4.32 -0.90 0.02
CA MET A 79 -3.98 -1.32 -1.34
C MET A 79 -4.62 -2.67 -1.64
N ASP A 80 -5.19 -2.81 -2.83
CA ASP A 80 -5.74 -4.07 -3.34
C ASP A 80 -4.88 -4.60 -4.48
N ALA A 81 -3.92 -5.46 -4.15
CA ALA A 81 -3.01 -6.05 -5.14
C ALA A 81 -3.67 -7.14 -6.01
N THR A 82 -4.94 -7.49 -5.74
CA THR A 82 -5.70 -8.45 -6.56
C THR A 82 -6.37 -7.80 -7.76
N ARG A 83 -6.52 -6.46 -7.74
CA ARG A 83 -7.06 -5.67 -8.84
C ARG A 83 -6.06 -5.49 -9.98
N PRO A 84 -6.56 -5.35 -11.22
CA PRO A 84 -5.73 -5.04 -12.36
C PRO A 84 -4.96 -3.74 -12.11
N ASN A 85 -3.69 -3.77 -12.44
CA ASN A 85 -2.86 -2.59 -12.60
C ASN A 85 -3.07 -2.00 -14.01
N ASP A 86 -2.78 -0.72 -14.22
CA ASP A 86 -3.12 -0.11 -15.51
C ASP A 86 -2.30 -0.65 -16.68
N ARG A 87 -3.00 -0.99 -17.76
CA ARG A 87 -2.36 -1.36 -19.03
C ARG A 87 -1.91 -0.13 -19.84
N THR A 88 -2.45 1.06 -19.55
CA THR A 88 -2.27 2.29 -20.35
C THR A 88 -2.08 3.51 -19.45
N ASP A 89 -1.57 4.61 -20.01
CA ASP A 89 -1.45 5.93 -19.34
C ASP A 89 -2.82 6.62 -19.10
N GLY A 90 -3.93 5.89 -19.25
CA GLY A 90 -5.28 6.38 -18.99
C GLY A 90 -5.69 6.24 -17.51
N ALA A 91 -6.84 6.81 -17.15
CA ALA A 91 -7.36 6.82 -15.79
C ALA A 91 -7.60 5.39 -15.27
N SER A 92 -6.66 4.94 -14.45
CA SER A 92 -6.80 3.75 -13.63
C SER A 92 -8.07 3.82 -12.80
N GLY A 93 -8.78 2.69 -12.66
CA GLY A 93 -9.69 2.54 -11.54
C GLY A 93 -9.00 2.60 -10.18
N GLY A 94 -7.66 2.65 -10.18
CA GLY A 94 -6.71 2.65 -9.08
C GLY A 94 -6.90 1.48 -8.14
N ARG A 95 -5.89 1.26 -7.31
CA ARG A 95 -5.91 0.16 -6.34
C ARG A 95 -5.16 0.49 -5.07
N PHE A 96 -4.81 1.75 -4.90
CA PHE A 96 -4.33 2.32 -3.66
C PHE A 96 -5.30 3.41 -3.24
N TYR A 97 -5.70 3.35 -1.99
CA TYR A 97 -6.78 4.14 -1.43
C TYR A 97 -6.22 4.98 -0.29
N VAL A 98 -6.48 6.28 -0.35
CA VAL A 98 -6.23 7.21 0.75
C VAL A 98 -7.57 7.61 1.32
N ILE A 99 -7.79 7.31 2.60
CA ILE A 99 -9.08 7.46 3.25
C ILE A 99 -8.87 8.30 4.50
N CYS A 100 -9.56 9.44 4.58
CA CYS A 100 -9.54 10.30 5.76
C CYS A 100 -10.98 10.52 6.22
N GLU A 101 -11.38 9.80 7.28
CA GLU A 101 -12.79 9.73 7.70
C GLU A 101 -13.30 11.05 8.25
N ALA A 102 -12.48 11.78 9.01
CA ALA A 102 -12.84 13.08 9.60
C ALA A 102 -13.05 14.16 8.52
N GLU A 103 -12.24 14.13 7.47
CA GLU A 103 -12.29 15.06 6.34
C GLU A 103 -13.30 14.63 5.26
N ARG A 104 -13.93 13.46 5.42
CA ARG A 104 -14.85 12.85 4.45
C ARG A 104 -14.23 12.76 3.06
N SER A 105 -12.96 12.37 3.00
CA SER A 105 -12.22 12.28 1.76
C SER A 105 -11.83 10.84 1.45
N PHE A 106 -12.04 10.45 0.19
CA PHE A 106 -11.65 9.17 -0.36
C PHE A 106 -10.99 9.40 -1.70
N ARG A 107 -9.75 8.95 -1.83
CA ARG A 107 -8.97 9.10 -3.05
C ARG A 107 -8.45 7.76 -3.52
N VAL A 108 -8.50 7.59 -4.83
CA VAL A 108 -8.05 6.40 -5.51
C VAL A 108 -6.90 6.78 -6.43
N ILE A 109 -5.76 6.14 -6.24
CA ILE A 109 -4.56 6.40 -7.02
C ILE A 109 -3.98 5.10 -7.58
N SER A 110 -3.13 5.27 -8.60
CA SER A 110 -2.38 4.16 -9.17
C SER A 110 -1.37 3.61 -8.16
N ALA A 111 -1.13 2.31 -8.22
CA ALA A 111 -0.05 1.67 -7.48
C ALA A 111 0.52 0.50 -8.25
N GLY A 112 1.83 0.40 -8.37
CA GLY A 112 2.53 -0.78 -8.87
C GLY A 112 2.44 -1.98 -7.91
N HIS A 113 2.90 -3.14 -8.34
CA HIS A 113 3.01 -4.34 -7.51
C HIS A 113 4.33 -5.07 -7.75
N GLY A 114 4.64 -6.02 -6.87
CA GLY A 114 5.85 -6.82 -6.93
C GLY A 114 5.93 -7.64 -8.21
N GLY A 115 6.97 -7.42 -9.01
CA GLY A 115 7.17 -8.09 -10.29
C GLY A 115 7.52 -9.57 -10.20
N GLY A 116 7.97 -10.05 -9.04
CA GLY A 116 8.50 -11.41 -8.92
C GLY A 116 9.74 -11.65 -9.79
N ARG A 117 10.17 -12.91 -9.88
CA ARG A 117 11.33 -13.31 -10.71
C ARG A 117 11.12 -14.67 -11.36
N ASN A 118 11.79 -14.86 -12.48
CA ASN A 118 11.96 -16.18 -13.10
C ASN A 118 13.41 -16.62 -12.90
N LEU A 119 13.62 -17.65 -12.09
CA LEU A 119 14.92 -18.25 -11.81
C LEU A 119 15.02 -19.50 -12.68
N GLY A 120 15.43 -19.34 -13.94
CA GLY A 120 15.38 -20.38 -14.98
C GLY A 120 15.77 -21.77 -14.46
N GLY A 121 14.87 -22.75 -14.61
CA GLY A 121 15.06 -24.12 -14.15
C GLY A 121 14.78 -24.39 -12.66
N ALA A 122 14.86 -23.38 -11.78
CA ALA A 122 14.65 -23.54 -10.34
C ALA A 122 13.21 -23.22 -9.89
N ALA A 123 12.73 -22.01 -10.22
CA ALA A 123 11.37 -21.59 -9.89
C ALA A 123 10.95 -20.37 -10.74
N ASN A 124 9.68 -20.33 -11.14
CA ASN A 124 9.09 -19.16 -11.76
C ASN A 124 7.96 -18.60 -10.88
N PHE A 125 8.22 -17.45 -10.29
CA PHE A 125 7.29 -16.68 -9.48
C PHE A 125 7.16 -15.25 -10.02
N SER A 126 7.38 -15.06 -11.32
CA SER A 126 7.18 -13.77 -11.98
C SER A 126 5.69 -13.41 -12.05
N ASN A 127 5.41 -12.10 -12.03
CA ASN A 127 4.09 -11.53 -12.23
C ASN A 127 4.01 -10.81 -13.57
N GLY A 128 2.79 -10.82 -14.13
CA GLY A 128 2.42 -9.97 -15.25
C GLY A 128 2.37 -8.50 -14.84
N ARG A 129 2.19 -7.60 -15.81
CA ARG A 129 2.10 -6.15 -15.51
C ARG A 129 0.75 -5.75 -14.91
N GLU A 130 -0.32 -6.41 -15.34
CA GLU A 130 -1.70 -6.10 -14.93
C GLU A 130 -2.11 -6.90 -13.69
N CYS A 131 -2.10 -8.23 -13.79
CA CYS A 131 -2.56 -9.11 -12.73
C CYS A 131 -1.41 -9.84 -12.04
N ALA A 132 -1.41 -9.78 -10.70
CA ALA A 132 -0.43 -10.47 -9.87
C ALA A 132 -0.92 -11.88 -9.54
N LYS A 133 -0.09 -12.89 -9.85
CA LYS A 133 -0.33 -14.29 -9.51
C LYS A 133 0.37 -14.70 -8.23
N ASN A 134 1.62 -14.28 -8.10
CA ASN A 134 2.54 -14.68 -7.06
C ASN A 134 2.66 -13.58 -6.01
N PHE A 135 2.63 -13.98 -4.75
CA PHE A 135 2.80 -13.14 -3.58
C PHE A 135 3.78 -13.82 -2.65
N GLY A 136 4.44 -13.08 -1.77
CA GLY A 136 5.41 -13.69 -0.88
C GLY A 136 6.20 -12.68 -0.07
N ASN A 137 6.80 -13.19 0.99
CA ASN A 137 7.60 -12.42 1.95
C ASN A 137 9.08 -12.80 1.92
N ALA A 138 9.54 -13.59 0.94
CA ALA A 138 10.97 -13.89 0.79
C ALA A 138 11.79 -12.65 0.43
N LEU A 139 12.99 -12.54 1.02
CA LEU A 139 14.04 -11.63 0.56
C LEU A 139 14.37 -11.88 -0.91
N ASP A 140 14.74 -10.83 -1.64
CA ASP A 140 15.14 -10.87 -3.05
C ASP A 140 14.11 -11.45 -4.04
N SER A 141 12.86 -11.65 -3.61
CA SER A 141 11.79 -12.21 -4.43
C SER A 141 11.10 -11.19 -5.32
N ASN A 142 11.17 -9.90 -4.98
CA ASN A 142 10.42 -8.82 -5.62
C ASN A 142 8.89 -9.05 -5.61
N LEU A 143 8.37 -9.90 -4.72
CA LEU A 143 6.94 -10.19 -4.59
C LEU A 143 6.27 -9.20 -3.62
N THR A 144 5.00 -8.87 -3.87
CA THR A 144 4.18 -8.17 -2.87
C THR A 144 3.87 -9.12 -1.71
N ALA A 145 4.03 -8.64 -0.48
CA ALA A 145 3.49 -9.29 0.72
C ALA A 145 2.28 -8.50 1.19
N GLY A 146 1.10 -9.11 1.23
CA GLY A 146 -0.05 -8.48 1.86
C GLY A 146 -0.02 -8.60 3.37
N GLY A 147 -0.77 -7.72 4.04
CA GLY A 147 -0.86 -7.61 5.48
C GLY A 147 -0.75 -6.17 5.97
N ALA A 148 -0.47 -6.04 7.26
CA ALA A 148 -0.48 -4.78 7.98
C ALA A 148 0.90 -4.10 8.02
N TYR A 149 0.93 -2.84 7.57
CA TYR A 149 2.10 -1.97 7.58
C TYR A 149 1.80 -0.64 8.30
N MET A 150 2.87 0.03 8.72
CA MET A 150 2.89 1.43 9.13
C MET A 150 3.92 2.18 8.30
N THR A 151 3.59 3.38 7.83
CA THR A 151 4.57 4.25 7.17
C THR A 151 5.58 4.75 8.19
N SER A 152 6.83 4.92 7.77
CA SER A 152 7.95 5.29 8.62
C SER A 152 8.74 6.43 8.00
N GLU A 153 10.08 6.41 8.07
CA GLU A 153 10.90 7.50 7.56
C GLU A 153 10.80 7.67 6.03
N ILE A 154 10.97 8.90 5.57
CA ILE A 154 11.09 9.24 4.15
C ILE A 154 12.56 9.48 3.82
N LYS A 155 13.10 8.71 2.87
CA LYS A 155 14.47 8.87 2.36
C LYS A 155 14.44 9.45 0.96
N THR A 156 14.96 10.66 0.80
CA THR A 156 15.11 11.31 -0.50
C THR A 156 16.49 11.06 -1.06
N SER A 157 16.55 10.60 -2.31
CA SER A 157 17.82 10.37 -3.01
C SER A 157 17.80 10.96 -4.41
N PHE A 158 18.93 11.53 -4.79
CA PHE A 158 19.18 11.96 -6.17
C PHE A 158 19.30 10.73 -7.08
N LYS A 159 18.62 10.77 -8.23
CA LYS A 159 18.58 9.68 -9.21
C LYS A 159 19.32 10.00 -10.50
N GLY A 160 19.51 11.28 -10.80
CA GLY A 160 20.24 11.73 -11.98
C GLY A 160 19.64 12.96 -12.61
N TYR A 161 20.41 13.56 -13.52
CA TYR A 161 19.93 14.57 -14.44
C TYR A 161 19.21 13.92 -15.62
N TYR A 162 18.27 14.65 -16.19
CA TYR A 162 17.61 14.28 -17.43
C TYR A 162 17.33 15.54 -18.25
N ARG A 163 17.28 15.36 -19.57
CA ARG A 163 17.05 16.45 -20.50
C ARG A 163 15.54 16.75 -20.57
N THR A 164 15.16 18.02 -20.41
CA THR A 164 13.77 18.47 -20.58
C THR A 164 13.56 19.13 -21.95
N SER A 165 14.60 19.74 -22.50
CA SER A 165 14.62 20.30 -23.87
C SER A 165 16.05 20.35 -24.42
N ALA A 166 16.25 20.82 -25.65
CA ALA A 166 17.57 20.87 -26.28
C ALA A 166 18.63 21.53 -25.38
N ASN A 167 18.31 22.61 -24.66
CA ASN A 167 19.30 23.33 -23.83
C ASN A 167 18.93 23.38 -22.35
N GLN A 168 18.01 22.53 -21.89
CA GLN A 168 17.61 22.50 -20.49
C GLN A 168 17.72 21.09 -19.92
N GLU A 169 18.31 21.03 -18.74
CA GLU A 169 18.38 19.83 -17.91
C GLU A 169 17.64 20.09 -16.61
N SER A 170 16.93 19.07 -16.16
CA SER A 170 16.38 18.99 -14.81
C SER A 170 17.01 17.79 -14.10
N PHE A 171 16.66 17.61 -12.83
CA PHE A 171 17.09 16.46 -12.06
C PHE A 171 15.93 15.77 -11.39
N LEU A 172 16.09 14.46 -11.19
CA LEU A 172 15.16 13.65 -10.43
C LEU A 172 15.73 13.44 -9.03
N THR A 173 15.05 13.97 -8.03
CA THR A 173 15.12 13.42 -6.67
C THR A 173 13.89 12.56 -6.44
N ARG A 174 14.07 11.42 -5.76
CA ARG A 174 12.98 10.49 -5.48
C ARG A 174 12.96 10.18 -3.99
N SER A 175 11.84 10.53 -3.38
CA SER A 175 11.51 10.17 -2.01
C SER A 175 10.99 8.75 -1.94
N PHE A 176 11.44 8.01 -0.94
CA PHE A 176 11.02 6.65 -0.63
C PHE A 176 10.47 6.63 0.80
N VAL A 177 9.19 6.31 0.94
CA VAL A 177 8.51 6.10 2.22
C VAL A 177 8.80 4.67 2.67
N GLN A 178 9.57 4.48 3.73
CA GLN A 178 9.80 3.16 4.31
C GLN A 178 8.50 2.65 4.95
N PHE A 179 8.21 1.36 4.79
CA PHE A 179 7.15 0.68 5.54
C PHE A 179 7.72 -0.26 6.59
N ASP A 180 7.12 -0.25 7.79
CA ASP A 180 7.35 -1.21 8.85
C ASP A 180 6.16 -2.18 8.91
N GLY A 181 6.42 -3.48 8.80
CA GLY A 181 5.38 -4.51 8.74
C GLY A 181 5.22 -5.28 10.04
N THR A 182 4.11 -6.02 10.15
CA THR A 182 3.82 -6.95 11.25
C THR A 182 3.32 -8.29 10.72
N GLY A 183 3.46 -9.36 11.52
CA GLY A 183 3.11 -10.72 11.08
C GLY A 183 3.92 -11.17 9.86
N GLU A 184 3.26 -11.61 8.79
CA GLU A 184 3.91 -12.07 7.56
C GLU A 184 4.71 -10.98 6.83
N THR A 185 4.42 -9.71 7.14
CA THR A 185 5.09 -8.55 6.56
C THR A 185 6.23 -8.02 7.44
N ALA A 186 6.54 -8.67 8.57
CA ALA A 186 7.50 -8.18 9.57
C ALA A 186 8.92 -7.92 9.05
N ASN A 187 9.31 -8.56 7.94
CA ASN A 187 10.60 -8.32 7.29
C ASN A 187 10.57 -7.19 6.24
N ALA A 188 9.53 -6.36 6.20
CA ALA A 188 9.39 -5.23 5.27
C ALA A 188 10.64 -4.36 5.18
N ARG A 189 11.23 -4.01 6.33
CA ARG A 189 12.44 -3.18 6.39
C ARG A 189 13.67 -3.87 5.80
N GLN A 190 13.86 -5.16 6.10
CA GLN A 190 14.96 -5.96 5.54
C GLN A 190 14.82 -6.11 4.02
N ARG A 191 13.58 -6.20 3.54
CA ARG A 191 13.22 -6.27 2.12
C ARG A 191 13.20 -4.90 1.43
N ALA A 192 13.47 -3.82 2.15
CA ALA A 192 13.31 -2.45 1.66
C ALA A 192 11.94 -2.20 1.00
N ILE A 193 10.87 -2.71 1.61
CA ILE A 193 9.49 -2.46 1.18
C ILE A 193 9.08 -1.05 1.58
N GLY A 194 8.48 -0.34 0.64
CA GLY A 194 8.04 1.03 0.85
C GLY A 194 7.26 1.56 -0.34
N GLY A 195 7.11 2.88 -0.38
CA GLY A 195 6.43 3.57 -1.48
C GLY A 195 7.23 4.72 -2.09
N HIS A 196 7.12 4.91 -3.40
CA HIS A 196 7.82 6.00 -4.09
C HIS A 196 7.12 6.40 -5.40
N ALA A 197 7.48 7.57 -5.93
CA ALA A 197 7.07 7.98 -7.28
C ALA A 197 7.59 6.99 -8.33
N ALA A 198 6.75 6.56 -9.26
CA ALA A 198 7.08 5.65 -10.33
C ALA A 198 7.82 6.37 -11.46
N ALA A 199 9.00 6.87 -11.14
CA ALA A 199 9.90 7.57 -12.04
C ALA A 199 11.35 7.14 -11.79
N LEU A 200 12.11 6.99 -12.87
CA LEU A 200 13.55 6.70 -12.83
C LEU A 200 14.27 7.43 -13.96
N VAL A 201 15.60 7.54 -13.83
CA VAL A 201 16.47 7.95 -14.93
C VAL A 201 17.02 6.68 -15.58
N SER A 202 16.70 6.46 -16.85
CA SER A 202 17.10 5.29 -17.63
C SER A 202 18.25 5.63 -18.59
N GLY A 203 18.97 4.61 -19.08
CA GLY A 203 20.06 4.80 -20.04
C GLY A 203 21.17 5.69 -19.49
N ILE A 204 21.57 5.45 -18.24
CA ILE A 204 22.47 6.34 -17.50
C ILE A 204 23.88 6.31 -18.11
N CYS A 205 24.44 7.50 -18.30
CA CYS A 205 25.86 7.77 -18.46
C CYS A 205 26.35 8.73 -17.36
N MET A 206 27.65 8.80 -17.12
CA MET A 206 28.28 9.71 -16.16
C MET A 206 28.67 11.02 -16.86
N LEU A 207 28.00 12.12 -16.49
CA LEU A 207 28.27 13.46 -16.99
C LEU A 207 29.25 14.17 -16.06
N LYS A 208 30.32 14.77 -16.60
CA LYS A 208 31.22 15.63 -15.83
C LYS A 208 30.50 16.94 -15.49
N LYS A 209 30.25 17.18 -14.20
CA LYS A 209 29.52 18.32 -13.66
C LYS A 209 30.01 18.68 -12.24
N PRO A 210 31.29 19.10 -12.09
CA PRO A 210 31.93 19.26 -10.78
C PRO A 210 31.28 20.31 -9.88
N GLU A 211 30.54 21.25 -10.45
CA GLU A 211 29.79 22.29 -9.74
C GLU A 211 28.48 21.80 -9.12
N SER A 212 27.99 20.62 -9.52
CA SER A 212 26.76 20.04 -8.97
C SER A 212 26.99 19.54 -7.53
N THR A 213 26.11 19.90 -6.61
CA THR A 213 26.12 19.38 -5.22
C THR A 213 25.90 17.87 -5.14
N TYR A 214 25.40 17.26 -6.22
CA TYR A 214 25.22 15.80 -6.35
C TYR A 214 26.41 15.09 -7.02
N ALA A 215 27.46 15.82 -7.40
CA ALA A 215 28.62 15.23 -8.02
C ALA A 215 29.33 14.27 -7.05
N ASN A 216 29.80 13.15 -7.57
CA ASN A 216 30.69 12.28 -6.82
C ASN A 216 32.06 12.97 -6.60
N ARG A 217 32.98 12.29 -5.90
CA ARG A 217 34.32 12.81 -5.61
C ARG A 217 35.13 13.20 -6.85
N ASP A 218 34.84 12.56 -7.98
CA ASP A 218 35.49 12.81 -9.26
C ASP A 218 34.75 13.88 -10.09
N GLY A 219 33.72 14.53 -9.54
CA GLY A 219 32.96 15.57 -10.23
C GLY A 219 31.98 15.06 -11.28
N TYR A 220 31.53 13.80 -11.20
CA TYR A 220 30.56 13.21 -12.14
C TYR A 220 29.18 13.00 -11.51
N VAL A 221 28.15 13.09 -12.35
CA VAL A 221 26.74 12.86 -12.00
C VAL A 221 26.09 11.88 -13.00
N PRO A 222 25.18 10.99 -12.56
CA PRO A 222 24.36 10.21 -13.48
C PRO A 222 23.46 11.13 -14.30
N ARG A 223 23.38 10.87 -15.60
CA ARG A 223 22.52 11.56 -16.57
C ARG A 223 21.86 10.53 -17.49
N GLY A 224 20.59 10.71 -17.81
CA GLY A 224 19.89 9.85 -18.75
C GLY A 224 18.52 10.39 -19.16
N ASN A 225 17.59 9.49 -19.44
CA ASN A 225 16.22 9.83 -19.85
C ASN A 225 15.24 9.61 -18.69
N LEU A 226 14.34 10.56 -18.44
CA LEU A 226 13.26 10.36 -17.47
C LEU A 226 12.26 9.33 -18.03
N VAL A 227 11.99 8.28 -17.26
CA VAL A 227 10.98 7.27 -17.58
C VAL A 227 10.02 7.13 -16.41
N THR A 228 8.73 7.21 -16.70
CA THR A 228 7.65 6.97 -15.74
C THR A 228 7.06 5.58 -15.94
N TYR A 229 6.65 4.95 -14.85
CA TYR A 229 6.11 3.59 -14.85
C TYR A 229 5.00 3.41 -13.80
N PRO A 230 3.99 4.30 -13.73
CA PRO A 230 2.96 4.27 -12.67
C PRO A 230 2.31 2.89 -12.50
N ALA A 231 2.11 2.20 -13.63
CA ALA A 231 1.58 0.84 -13.68
C ALA A 231 2.64 -0.25 -13.94
N GLY A 232 3.90 0.03 -13.60
CA GLY A 232 5.02 -0.88 -13.77
C GLY A 232 5.13 -1.90 -12.64
N ARG A 233 5.99 -2.90 -12.87
CA ARG A 233 6.43 -3.82 -11.83
C ARG A 233 7.45 -3.12 -10.94
N SER A 234 7.36 -3.34 -9.63
CA SER A 234 8.32 -2.86 -8.64
C SER A 234 9.03 -4.04 -7.98
N ASP A 235 10.07 -3.75 -7.21
CA ASP A 235 10.77 -4.74 -6.38
C ASP A 235 10.00 -5.05 -5.08
N GLY A 236 8.68 -5.27 -5.19
CA GLY A 236 7.78 -5.52 -4.06
C GLY A 236 7.22 -4.26 -3.37
N CYS A 237 7.62 -3.07 -3.82
CA CYS A 237 7.19 -1.77 -3.27
C CYS A 237 5.86 -1.26 -3.89
N THR A 238 5.19 -0.32 -3.25
CA THR A 238 4.09 0.44 -3.88
C THR A 238 4.64 1.60 -4.69
N SER A 239 4.46 1.64 -6.00
CA SER A 239 4.88 2.79 -6.82
C SER A 239 3.69 3.62 -7.27
N TRP A 240 3.66 4.91 -6.97
CA TRP A 240 2.55 5.81 -7.33
C TRP A 240 2.88 6.64 -8.57
N SER A 241 1.89 7.23 -9.24
CA SER A 241 2.16 8.20 -10.30
C SER A 241 3.02 9.37 -9.78
N PRO A 242 3.85 10.00 -10.64
CA PRO A 242 4.59 11.20 -10.25
C PRO A 242 3.70 12.34 -9.74
N ASP A 243 2.44 12.42 -10.17
CA ASP A 243 1.49 13.46 -9.78
C ASP A 243 0.82 13.17 -8.42
N ASP A 244 0.63 11.89 -8.09
CA ASP A 244 0.04 11.47 -6.81
C ASP A 244 1.09 11.40 -5.68
N ALA A 245 2.33 11.04 -6.01
CA ALA A 245 3.37 10.80 -5.02
C ALA A 245 3.62 12.00 -4.07
N PRO A 246 3.70 13.26 -4.53
CA PRO A 246 3.87 14.42 -3.64
C PRO A 246 2.78 14.52 -2.58
N GLN A 247 1.56 14.13 -2.92
CA GLN A 247 0.41 14.22 -2.03
C GLN A 247 0.47 13.14 -0.95
N VAL A 248 0.81 11.90 -1.32
CA VAL A 248 1.04 10.81 -0.36
C VAL A 248 2.21 11.16 0.57
N LEU A 249 3.31 11.69 0.02
CA LEU A 249 4.48 12.11 0.79
C LEU A 249 4.12 13.21 1.80
N SER A 250 3.35 14.22 1.39
CA SER A 250 2.91 15.28 2.29
C SER A 250 2.01 14.79 3.41
N LEU A 251 1.19 13.77 3.16
CA LEU A 251 0.29 13.20 4.17
C LEU A 251 1.02 12.47 5.28
N VAL A 252 2.14 11.80 4.97
CA VAL A 252 2.86 10.94 5.93
C VAL A 252 4.16 11.53 6.44
N LYS A 253 4.61 12.65 5.86
CA LYS A 253 5.81 13.35 6.31
C LYS A 253 5.62 13.77 7.77
N ASP A 254 6.49 13.25 8.63
CA ASP A 254 6.49 13.51 10.08
C ASP A 254 5.17 13.14 10.80
N ASN A 255 4.28 12.41 10.11
CA ASN A 255 2.94 12.04 10.59
C ASN A 255 2.57 10.63 10.08
N PRO A 256 3.19 9.57 10.63
CA PRO A 256 3.01 8.21 10.12
C PRO A 256 1.56 7.72 10.24
N THR A 257 1.15 6.86 9.32
CA THR A 257 -0.14 6.19 9.32
C THR A 257 -0.04 4.71 8.94
N THR A 258 -1.15 3.99 9.03
CA THR A 258 -1.27 2.60 8.63
C THR A 258 -1.47 2.44 7.13
N LEU A 259 -0.92 1.37 6.57
CA LEU A 259 -1.22 0.86 5.24
C LEU A 259 -1.59 -0.62 5.37
N TYR A 260 -2.75 -1.00 4.87
CA TYR A 260 -3.12 -2.40 4.73
C TYR A 260 -3.06 -2.83 3.25
N ILE A 261 -2.27 -3.85 2.93
CA ILE A 261 -2.16 -4.39 1.57
C ILE A 261 -2.90 -5.74 1.51
N TYR A 262 -3.93 -5.85 0.69
CA TYR A 262 -4.62 -7.10 0.38
C TYR A 262 -3.98 -7.77 -0.84
N PRO A 263 -3.83 -9.12 -0.91
CA PRO A 263 -4.29 -10.15 0.05
C PRO A 263 -3.19 -10.70 0.99
N GLU A 264 -3.58 -11.23 2.15
CA GLU A 264 -2.69 -12.02 3.03
C GLU A 264 -2.55 -13.47 2.52
N SER A 265 -1.59 -14.23 3.04
CA SER A 265 -1.38 -15.63 2.62
C SER A 265 -2.64 -16.50 2.80
N ARG A 266 -3.40 -16.26 3.87
CA ARG A 266 -4.64 -16.98 4.17
C ARG A 266 -5.71 -16.78 3.10
N ASP A 267 -5.81 -15.58 2.54
CA ASP A 267 -6.79 -15.27 1.50
C ASP A 267 -6.38 -15.94 0.19
N ILE A 268 -5.09 -15.85 -0.15
CA ILE A 268 -4.51 -16.52 -1.31
C ILE A 268 -4.77 -18.02 -1.23
N ASN A 269 -4.43 -18.65 -0.10
CA ASN A 269 -4.62 -20.09 0.11
C ASN A 269 -6.09 -20.50 0.12
N ALA A 270 -6.99 -19.63 0.58
CA ALA A 270 -8.43 -19.90 0.55
C ALA A 270 -8.97 -19.86 -0.90
N VAL A 271 -8.64 -18.82 -1.66
CA VAL A 271 -9.02 -18.68 -3.07
C VAL A 271 -8.48 -19.84 -3.91
N SER A 272 -7.20 -20.20 -3.75
CA SER A 272 -6.60 -21.29 -4.52
C SER A 272 -7.24 -22.66 -4.19
N ARG A 273 -7.61 -22.90 -2.93
CA ARG A 273 -8.35 -24.12 -2.55
C ARG A 273 -9.75 -24.15 -3.11
N ASP A 274 -10.48 -23.02 -3.09
CA ASP A 274 -11.83 -22.95 -3.65
C ASP A 274 -11.84 -23.22 -5.15
N LEU A 275 -10.88 -22.63 -5.88
CA LEU A 275 -10.70 -22.88 -7.31
C LEU A 275 -10.35 -24.33 -7.61
N ALA A 276 -9.44 -24.94 -6.85
CA ALA A 276 -9.08 -26.36 -7.01
C ALA A 276 -10.27 -27.30 -6.77
N ALA A 277 -11.21 -26.89 -5.90
CA ALA A 277 -12.45 -27.62 -5.64
C ALA A 277 -13.58 -27.32 -6.64
N GLY A 278 -13.32 -26.52 -7.69
CA GLY A 278 -14.33 -26.09 -8.67
C GLY A 278 -15.43 -25.21 -8.07
N ARG A 279 -15.21 -24.62 -6.89
CA ARG A 279 -16.16 -23.74 -6.22
C ARG A 279 -15.98 -22.31 -6.71
N SER A 280 -17.10 -21.60 -6.89
CA SER A 280 -17.08 -20.16 -7.12
C SER A 280 -16.66 -19.43 -5.84
N SER A 281 -15.74 -18.47 -5.96
CA SER A 281 -15.26 -17.61 -4.86
C SER A 281 -16.37 -16.76 -4.21
N SER A 282 -17.53 -16.64 -4.86
CA SER A 282 -18.63 -15.77 -4.43
C SER A 282 -19.32 -16.18 -3.12
N ALA A 283 -19.16 -17.43 -2.66
CA ALA A 283 -19.93 -17.96 -1.53
C ALA A 283 -19.24 -17.80 -0.14
N ASN A 284 -17.93 -17.54 -0.06
CA ASN A 284 -17.14 -17.80 1.16
C ASN A 284 -16.33 -16.63 1.74
N LYS A 285 -16.72 -15.36 1.49
CA LYS A 285 -15.94 -14.17 1.93
C LYS A 285 -14.51 -14.11 1.35
N THR A 286 -14.21 -14.91 0.34
CA THR A 286 -12.92 -14.93 -0.36
C THR A 286 -13.00 -14.02 -1.58
N TYR A 287 -12.39 -12.84 -1.46
CA TYR A 287 -12.42 -11.82 -2.51
C TYR A 287 -11.18 -11.89 -3.40
N TRP A 288 -11.39 -11.80 -4.71
CA TRP A 288 -10.37 -11.54 -5.71
C TRP A 288 -11.04 -10.89 -6.91
N ASN A 289 -10.38 -9.94 -7.57
CA ASN A 289 -10.94 -9.37 -8.80
C ASN A 289 -11.14 -10.46 -9.87
N ASN A 290 -12.38 -10.62 -10.37
CA ASN A 290 -12.74 -11.70 -11.28
C ASN A 290 -11.93 -11.71 -12.59
N ALA A 291 -11.65 -10.53 -13.17
CA ALA A 291 -10.87 -10.44 -14.41
C ALA A 291 -9.43 -10.94 -14.18
N CYS A 292 -8.80 -10.47 -13.11
CA CYS A 292 -7.45 -10.95 -12.77
C CYS A 292 -7.42 -12.41 -12.35
N LEU A 293 -8.44 -12.90 -11.63
CA LEU A 293 -8.48 -14.31 -11.25
C LEU A 293 -8.59 -15.23 -12.47
N LYS A 294 -9.41 -14.83 -13.46
CA LYS A 294 -9.53 -15.54 -14.74
C LYS A 294 -8.22 -15.54 -15.52
N GLU A 295 -7.47 -14.45 -15.51
CA GLU A 295 -6.17 -14.34 -16.20
C GLU A 295 -5.10 -15.23 -15.56
N ILE A 296 -4.96 -15.19 -14.23
CA ILE A 296 -3.88 -15.88 -13.52
C ILE A 296 -4.17 -17.35 -13.24
N GLY A 297 -5.44 -17.76 -13.36
CA GLY A 297 -5.96 -19.08 -13.05
C GLY A 297 -6.12 -19.32 -11.55
N ALA A 298 -5.01 -19.38 -10.82
CA ALA A 298 -5.00 -19.50 -9.36
C ALA A 298 -3.81 -18.73 -8.77
N PRO A 299 -4.01 -17.98 -7.68
CA PRO A 299 -2.92 -17.28 -7.03
C PRO A 299 -2.03 -18.21 -6.21
N THR A 300 -0.81 -17.76 -5.91
CA THR A 300 0.17 -18.54 -5.14
C THR A 300 0.86 -17.66 -4.12
N PHE A 301 0.89 -18.12 -2.87
CA PHE A 301 1.74 -17.54 -1.85
C PHE A 301 3.05 -18.33 -1.74
N TRP A 302 4.16 -17.62 -1.70
CA TRP A 302 5.51 -18.14 -1.53
C TRP A 302 6.06 -17.73 -0.15
N PRO A 303 5.97 -18.62 0.85
CA PRO A 303 6.55 -18.38 2.17
C PRO A 303 8.06 -18.22 2.07
N LYS A 304 8.63 -17.32 2.89
CA LYS A 304 10.08 -17.09 2.96
C LYS A 304 10.85 -18.38 3.20
N GLU A 305 10.35 -19.28 4.04
CA GLU A 305 10.97 -20.54 4.42
C GLU A 305 11.12 -21.49 3.23
N LYS A 306 10.27 -21.33 2.22
CA LYS A 306 10.30 -22.12 0.98
C LYS A 306 11.09 -21.43 -0.12
N LEU A 307 10.92 -20.13 -0.30
CA LEU A 307 11.44 -19.43 -1.46
C LEU A 307 12.87 -18.88 -1.26
N GLU A 308 13.24 -18.45 -0.05
CA GLU A 308 14.59 -17.94 0.21
C GLU A 308 15.69 -18.97 -0.05
N PRO A 309 15.55 -20.26 0.37
CA PRO A 309 16.55 -21.28 0.04
C PRO A 309 16.74 -21.47 -1.47
N ILE A 310 15.65 -21.42 -2.24
CA ILE A 310 15.70 -21.55 -3.70
C ILE A 310 16.43 -20.35 -4.32
N ILE A 311 16.13 -19.13 -3.87
CA ILE A 311 16.81 -17.92 -4.35
C ILE A 311 18.30 -17.95 -3.99
N ALA A 312 18.63 -18.36 -2.76
CA ALA A 312 20.01 -18.46 -2.30
C ALA A 312 20.81 -19.46 -3.13
N GLN A 313 20.28 -20.66 -3.34
CA GLN A 313 20.91 -21.68 -4.18
C GLN A 313 21.10 -21.18 -5.61
N TYR A 314 20.07 -20.59 -6.20
CA TYR A 314 20.16 -20.03 -7.55
C TYR A 314 21.27 -18.97 -7.68
N LYS A 315 21.42 -18.09 -6.69
CA LYS A 315 22.50 -17.08 -6.67
C LYS A 315 23.90 -17.70 -6.55
N MET A 316 24.05 -18.81 -5.81
CA MET A 316 25.31 -19.53 -5.70
C MET A 316 25.68 -20.22 -7.02
N ASP A 317 24.70 -20.84 -7.67
CA ASP A 317 24.90 -21.53 -8.94
C ASP A 317 25.07 -20.55 -10.12
N HIS A 318 24.57 -19.32 -9.98
CA HIS A 318 24.60 -18.27 -11.00
C HIS A 318 25.15 -16.96 -10.41
N PRO A 319 26.45 -16.89 -10.07
CA PRO A 319 27.05 -15.69 -9.52
C PRO A 319 26.89 -14.52 -10.49
N ALA A 320 26.51 -13.35 -9.97
CA ALA A 320 26.35 -12.16 -10.78
C ALA A 320 27.69 -11.76 -11.43
N PRO A 321 27.69 -11.33 -12.70
CA PRO A 321 28.91 -10.83 -13.31
C PRO A 321 29.42 -9.59 -12.54
N PRO A 322 30.74 -9.32 -12.60
CA PRO A 322 31.29 -8.12 -11.99
C PRO A 322 30.57 -6.86 -12.47
N PRO A 323 30.30 -5.88 -11.58
CA PRO A 323 29.68 -4.61 -11.98
C PRO A 323 30.50 -3.95 -13.08
N ARG A 324 29.85 -3.61 -14.21
CA ARG A 324 30.47 -2.82 -15.25
C ARG A 324 30.41 -1.34 -14.87
N PRO A 325 31.47 -0.55 -15.12
CA PRO A 325 31.41 0.89 -14.90
C PRO A 325 30.33 1.50 -15.79
N ILE A 326 29.60 2.47 -15.24
CA ILE A 326 28.66 3.28 -16.02
C ILE A 326 29.49 4.09 -17.04
N PRO A 327 29.14 4.08 -18.34
CA PRO A 327 29.90 4.80 -19.36
C PRO A 327 29.89 6.31 -19.11
N ILE A 328 30.94 7.01 -19.55
CA ILE A 328 30.95 8.48 -19.59
C ILE A 328 30.00 8.94 -20.69
N CYS A 329 29.27 10.04 -20.48
CA CYS A 329 28.39 10.59 -21.51
C CYS A 329 29.20 11.05 -22.72
N ASP A 330 28.73 10.73 -23.93
CA ASP A 330 29.30 11.27 -25.15
C ASP A 330 29.22 12.80 -25.12
N VAL A 331 30.35 13.45 -25.42
CA VAL A 331 30.38 14.90 -25.60
C VAL A 331 29.64 15.18 -26.90
N PRO A 332 28.59 16.02 -26.93
CA PRO A 332 27.99 16.43 -28.19
C PRO A 332 29.08 17.06 -29.05
N SER A 333 29.35 16.50 -30.24
CA SER A 333 30.14 17.17 -31.26
C SER A 333 29.46 18.50 -31.57
N HIS A 334 30.21 19.58 -31.39
CA HIS A 334 29.76 20.95 -31.64
C HIS A 334 29.34 21.18 -33.09
#